data_AF-A0A974BPB6-F1
#
_entry.id   AF-A0A974BPB6-F1
#
_cell.length_a   1.000
_cell.length_b   1.000
_cell.length_c   1.000
_cell.angle_alpha   90.00
_cell.angle_beta   90.00
_cell.angle_gamma   90.00
#
_symmetry.space_group_name_H-M   'P 1'
#
loop_
_entity.id
_entity.type
_entity.pdbx_description
1 polymer ?
#
loop_
_entity_poly.entity_id
_entity_poly.type
_entity_poly.pdbx_seq_one_letter_code
_entity_poly.pdbx_strand_id
1 'polypeptide(L)'
;MWRDHLATKLFATEQKQPSDPFKTGISHGFFACRTCKGCKTSKVNERNVTNFKSNITDAEFAIKDIITCNSNNVIYLLQCPCNLQYIGRTNRHLKTRIGEHMNNIRKGLMTHSVSAHFKFHHNSDPSLLKFIGIVLKKTHWRGGDIVNAISREETQWIHKLKILTPQGLNIDIDLKCFLND
;
A
#
# COMPACT_ATOMS: atom_id res chain seq x y z
N MET A 1 -3.65 -28.36 75.49
CA MET A 1 -4.45 -29.28 74.65
C MET A 1 -4.68 -28.58 73.32
N TRP A 2 -4.19 -29.20 72.26
CA TRP A 2 -3.91 -28.60 70.95
C TRP A 2 -5.21 -28.29 70.18
N ARG A 3 -5.26 -27.16 69.47
CA ARG A 3 -6.18 -26.96 68.34
C ARG A 3 -5.49 -26.20 67.22
N ASP A 4 -5.25 -26.95 66.16
CA ASP A 4 -4.62 -26.57 64.90
C ASP A 4 -5.34 -25.41 64.20
N HIS A 5 -4.57 -24.48 63.65
CA HIS A 5 -5.06 -23.58 62.59
C HIS A 5 -4.22 -23.83 61.34
N LEU A 6 -4.74 -24.70 60.48
CA LEU A 6 -4.32 -24.84 59.09
C LEU A 6 -4.77 -23.60 58.32
N ALA A 7 -3.81 -22.78 57.87
CA ALA A 7 -4.08 -21.68 56.95
C ALA A 7 -4.31 -22.24 55.53
N THR A 8 -5.57 -22.31 55.10
CA THR A 8 -5.94 -22.60 53.72
C THR A 8 -5.48 -21.45 52.82
N LYS A 9 -4.43 -21.68 52.03
CA LYS A 9 -4.05 -20.78 50.93
C LYS A 9 -5.15 -20.82 49.86
N LEU A 10 -5.98 -19.78 49.83
CA LEU A 10 -6.83 -19.48 48.69
C LEU A 10 -5.93 -19.05 47.52
N PHE A 11 -5.80 -19.90 46.51
CA PHE A 11 -5.22 -19.51 45.24
C PHE A 11 -6.19 -18.55 44.54
N ALA A 12 -5.85 -17.26 44.54
CA ALA A 12 -6.54 -16.29 43.71
C ALA A 12 -6.25 -16.63 42.25
N THR A 13 -7.27 -17.03 41.49
CA THR A 13 -7.20 -17.15 40.05
C THR A 13 -7.09 -15.74 39.47
N GLU A 14 -5.91 -15.40 38.94
CA GLU A 14 -5.73 -14.20 38.12
C GLU A 14 -6.65 -14.31 36.91
N GLN A 15 -7.76 -13.55 36.95
CA GLN A 15 -8.60 -13.35 35.78
C GLN A 15 -7.81 -12.51 34.77
N LYS A 16 -7.28 -13.18 33.75
CA LYS A 16 -6.59 -12.54 32.63
C LYS A 16 -7.59 -11.64 31.90
N GLN A 17 -7.45 -10.33 32.09
CA GLN A 17 -8.31 -9.36 31.40
C GLN A 17 -8.19 -9.55 29.88
N PRO A 18 -9.31 -9.45 29.13
CA PRO A 18 -9.27 -9.52 27.67
C PRO A 18 -8.45 -8.34 27.15
N SER A 19 -7.39 -8.65 26.41
CA SER A 19 -6.54 -7.64 25.79
C SER A 19 -7.34 -6.78 24.81
N ASP A 20 -7.28 -5.46 24.99
CA ASP A 20 -7.85 -4.47 24.08
C ASP A 20 -7.34 -4.70 22.63
N PRO A 21 -8.22 -4.98 21.66
CA PRO A 21 -7.84 -5.24 20.27
C PRO A 21 -7.20 -4.02 19.56
N PHE A 22 -7.20 -2.84 20.19
CA PHE A 22 -6.63 -1.61 19.62
C PHE A 22 -5.21 -1.25 20.11
N LYS A 23 -4.60 -2.01 21.03
CA LYS A 23 -3.20 -1.80 21.48
C LYS A 23 -2.20 -2.69 20.76
N THR A 24 -2.13 -2.63 19.42
CA THR A 24 -1.09 -3.36 18.67
C THR A 24 0.25 -2.62 18.56
N GLY A 25 0.32 -1.34 18.99
CA GLY A 25 1.55 -0.54 18.89
C GLY A 25 1.98 -0.19 17.46
N ILE A 26 1.18 -0.56 16.45
CA ILE A 26 1.48 -0.31 15.04
C ILE A 26 0.92 1.06 14.67
N SER A 27 1.80 2.02 14.41
CA SER A 27 1.42 3.42 14.12
C SER A 27 1.51 3.80 12.64
N HIS A 28 1.99 2.90 11.77
CA HIS A 28 2.20 3.17 10.35
C HIS A 28 2.25 1.88 9.52
N GLY A 29 2.09 1.99 8.20
CA GLY A 29 2.15 0.89 7.24
C GLY A 29 0.93 0.82 6.31
N PHE A 30 1.01 -0.09 5.33
CA PHE A 30 -0.09 -0.45 4.46
C PHE A 30 -0.81 -1.70 4.97
N PHE A 31 -2.10 -1.57 5.21
CA PHE A 31 -2.98 -2.62 5.73
C PHE A 31 -3.93 -3.12 4.65
N ALA A 32 -3.63 -4.30 4.12
CA ALA A 32 -4.44 -4.94 3.08
C ALA A 32 -5.76 -5.45 3.67
N CYS A 33 -6.89 -5.07 3.05
CA CYS A 33 -8.21 -5.49 3.56
C CYS A 33 -8.56 -6.95 3.27
N ARG A 34 -7.83 -7.63 2.36
CA ARG A 34 -8.06 -9.03 1.92
C ARG A 34 -9.42 -9.36 1.30
N THR A 35 -10.34 -8.42 1.28
CA THR A 35 -11.71 -8.62 0.80
C THR A 35 -11.98 -7.93 -0.53
N CYS A 36 -11.26 -6.84 -0.85
CA CYS A 36 -11.43 -6.14 -2.12
C CYS A 36 -10.87 -6.93 -3.30
N LYS A 37 -11.32 -6.59 -4.51
CA LYS A 37 -10.89 -7.21 -5.77
C LYS A 37 -9.38 -7.30 -5.91
N GLY A 38 -8.67 -6.21 -5.65
CA GLY A 38 -7.21 -6.16 -5.71
C GLY A 38 -6.57 -7.16 -4.75
N CYS A 39 -6.92 -7.11 -3.46
CA CYS A 39 -6.33 -8.00 -2.46
C CYS A 39 -6.60 -9.49 -2.75
N LYS A 40 -7.82 -9.82 -3.20
CA LYS A 40 -8.19 -11.19 -3.56
C LYS A 40 -7.44 -11.68 -4.81
N THR A 41 -7.31 -10.82 -5.82
CA THR A 41 -6.65 -11.16 -7.09
C THR A 41 -5.15 -11.36 -6.90
N SER A 42 -4.48 -10.41 -6.23
CA SER A 42 -3.03 -10.45 -5.94
C SER A 42 -2.64 -11.45 -4.86
N LYS A 43 -3.60 -12.18 -4.27
CA LYS A 43 -3.40 -13.09 -3.13
C LYS A 43 -2.49 -12.47 -2.06
N VAL A 44 -2.84 -11.26 -1.59
CA VAL A 44 -2.00 -10.51 -0.65
C VAL A 44 -1.86 -11.26 0.68
N ASN A 45 -0.69 -11.86 0.89
CA ASN A 45 -0.38 -12.71 2.04
C ASN A 45 0.04 -11.93 3.28
N GLU A 46 0.61 -10.74 3.13
CA GLU A 46 1.01 -9.89 4.25
C GLU A 46 -0.15 -8.96 4.64
N ARG A 47 -0.53 -8.96 5.92
CA ARG A 47 -1.59 -8.05 6.42
C ARG A 47 -1.10 -6.61 6.53
N ASN A 48 0.17 -6.46 6.88
CA ASN A 48 0.82 -5.19 7.16
C ASN A 48 2.18 -5.17 6.47
N VAL A 49 2.43 -4.10 5.71
CA VAL A 49 3.71 -3.78 5.11
C VAL A 49 4.15 -2.43 5.65
N THR A 50 5.28 -2.35 6.33
CA THR A 50 5.76 -1.11 6.96
C THR A 50 6.85 -0.41 6.17
N ASN A 51 7.53 -1.12 5.27
CA ASN A 51 8.59 -0.60 4.40
C ASN A 51 8.41 -1.10 2.97
N PHE A 52 9.01 -0.41 2.01
CA PHE A 52 9.12 -0.89 0.64
C PHE A 52 10.50 -0.57 0.07
N LYS A 53 10.95 -1.41 -0.87
CA LYS A 53 12.27 -1.31 -1.49
C LYS A 53 12.16 -0.86 -2.94
N SER A 54 13.07 -0.01 -3.38
CA SER A 54 13.31 0.25 -4.81
C SER A 54 14.04 -0.93 -5.41
N ASN A 55 13.52 -1.50 -6.49
CA ASN A 55 14.20 -2.59 -7.20
C ASN A 55 15.38 -2.10 -8.07
N ILE A 56 15.53 -0.79 -8.24
CA ILE A 56 16.58 -0.18 -9.07
C ILE A 56 17.70 0.39 -8.22
N THR A 57 17.36 1.17 -7.20
CA THR A 57 18.35 1.84 -6.34
C THR A 57 18.74 1.03 -5.12
N ASP A 58 18.04 -0.09 -4.87
CA ASP A 58 18.12 -0.91 -3.67
C ASP A 58 17.75 -0.18 -2.34
N ALA A 59 17.38 1.10 -2.43
CA ALA A 59 16.99 1.90 -1.28
C ALA A 59 15.66 1.42 -0.68
N GLU A 60 15.60 1.36 0.65
CA GLU A 60 14.40 1.00 1.41
C GLU A 60 13.77 2.24 2.06
N PHE A 61 12.45 2.30 2.07
CA PHE A 61 11.68 3.45 2.56
C PHE A 61 10.58 3.00 3.50
N ALA A 62 10.50 3.64 4.67
CA ALA A 62 9.41 3.44 5.60
C ALA A 62 8.12 4.11 5.12
N ILE A 63 7.01 3.38 5.20
CA ILE A 63 5.66 3.90 5.04
C ILE A 63 5.29 4.60 6.35
N LYS A 64 5.14 5.92 6.30
CA LYS A 64 4.98 6.77 7.49
C LYS A 64 3.54 6.94 7.95
N ASP A 65 2.58 6.64 7.08
CA ASP A 65 1.15 6.78 7.34
C ASP A 65 0.49 5.43 7.58
N ILE A 66 -0.71 5.44 8.19
CA ILE A 66 -1.61 4.29 8.18
C ILE A 66 -2.42 4.35 6.88
N ILE A 67 -2.14 3.42 5.97
CA ILE A 67 -2.78 3.36 4.65
C ILE A 67 -3.57 2.07 4.56
N THR A 68 -4.82 2.15 4.11
CA THR A 68 -5.67 0.99 3.90
C THR A 68 -6.19 0.96 2.48
N CYS A 69 -6.84 -0.14 2.11
CA CYS A 69 -7.57 -0.21 0.84
C CYS A 69 -8.71 0.82 0.71
N ASN A 70 -9.18 1.41 1.81
CA ASN A 70 -10.19 2.47 1.82
C ASN A 70 -9.59 3.87 1.88
N SER A 71 -8.26 4.01 2.00
CA SER A 71 -7.63 5.34 1.95
C SER A 71 -7.81 5.98 0.57
N ASN A 72 -8.05 7.28 0.56
CA ASN A 72 -8.07 8.15 -0.62
C ASN A 72 -6.80 9.04 -0.61
N ASN A 73 -6.55 9.78 -1.70
CA ASN A 73 -5.37 10.65 -1.82
C ASN A 73 -4.05 9.88 -1.60
N VAL A 74 -3.95 8.69 -2.20
CA VAL A 74 -2.86 7.74 -1.99
C VAL A 74 -1.92 7.74 -3.20
N ILE A 75 -0.62 7.73 -2.91
CA ILE A 75 0.41 7.29 -3.85
C ILE A 75 0.65 5.81 -3.56
N TYR A 76 0.61 4.97 -4.59
CA TYR A 76 0.76 3.54 -4.49
C TYR A 76 1.86 3.02 -5.41
N LEU A 77 2.44 1.90 -5.01
CA LEU A 77 3.43 1.16 -5.77
C LEU A 77 2.79 -0.15 -6.27
N LEU A 78 3.00 -0.46 -7.55
CA LEU A 78 2.73 -1.77 -8.13
C LEU A 78 4.05 -2.45 -8.45
N GLN A 79 4.09 -3.77 -8.28
CA GLN A 79 5.27 -4.57 -8.57
C GLN A 79 4.91 -5.78 -9.43
N CYS A 80 5.66 -5.90 -10.51
CA CYS A 80 5.65 -7.01 -11.44
C CYS A 80 6.65 -8.10 -10.99
N PRO A 81 6.40 -9.40 -11.25
CA PRO A 81 7.39 -10.45 -11.02
C PRO A 81 8.69 -10.29 -11.85
N CYS A 82 8.69 -9.50 -12.92
CA CYS A 82 9.91 -9.10 -13.65
C CYS A 82 10.80 -8.11 -12.87
N ASN A 83 10.54 -7.87 -11.58
CA ASN A 83 11.17 -6.84 -10.74
C ASN A 83 10.98 -5.39 -11.23
N LEU A 84 10.09 -5.14 -12.19
CA LEU A 84 9.73 -3.78 -12.59
C LEU A 84 8.66 -3.20 -11.66
N GLN A 85 8.80 -1.91 -11.34
CA GLN A 85 7.90 -1.18 -10.45
C GLN A 85 7.16 -0.07 -11.21
N TYR A 86 5.97 0.25 -10.72
CA TYR A 86 5.14 1.36 -11.18
C TYR A 86 4.71 2.20 -9.98
N ILE A 87 4.82 3.52 -10.08
CA ILE A 87 4.19 4.46 -9.15
C ILE A 87 2.97 5.08 -9.81
N GLY A 88 1.88 5.11 -9.07
CA GLY A 88 0.68 5.82 -9.47
C GLY A 88 0.02 6.53 -8.31
N ARG A 89 -0.87 7.47 -8.63
CA ARG A 89 -1.73 8.14 -7.64
C ARG A 89 -3.22 7.89 -7.81
N THR A 90 -3.96 8.16 -6.75
CA THR A 90 -5.43 8.21 -6.78
C THR A 90 -5.99 9.17 -5.73
N ASN A 91 -6.91 10.04 -6.15
CA ASN A 91 -7.77 10.81 -5.23
C ASN A 91 -8.98 10.01 -4.75
N ARG A 92 -9.32 8.90 -5.42
CA ARG A 92 -10.37 7.95 -5.02
C ARG A 92 -9.80 6.89 -4.08
N HIS A 93 -10.68 6.08 -3.49
CA HIS A 93 -10.30 4.91 -2.69
C HIS A 93 -9.29 4.02 -3.45
N LEU A 94 -8.20 3.65 -2.77
CA LEU A 94 -7.14 2.81 -3.34
C LEU A 94 -7.68 1.51 -3.95
N LYS A 95 -8.60 0.82 -3.25
CA LYS A 95 -9.23 -0.42 -3.74
C LYS A 95 -9.86 -0.28 -5.12
N THR A 96 -10.43 0.89 -5.43
CA THR A 96 -11.08 1.14 -6.71
C THR A 96 -10.03 1.24 -7.82
N ARG A 97 -8.98 2.04 -7.59
CA ARG A 97 -7.88 2.22 -8.56
C ARG A 97 -7.13 0.92 -8.83
N ILE A 98 -6.87 0.13 -7.79
CA ILE A 98 -6.25 -1.19 -7.93
C ILE A 98 -7.18 -2.15 -8.69
N GLY A 99 -8.49 -2.14 -8.39
CA GLY A 99 -9.47 -2.95 -9.12
C GLY A 99 -9.53 -2.65 -10.61
N GLU A 100 -9.32 -1.39 -11.01
CA GLU A 100 -9.19 -0.97 -12.41
C GLU A 100 -7.92 -1.51 -13.05
N HIS A 101 -6.76 -1.41 -12.38
CA HIS A 101 -5.52 -2.04 -12.88
C HIS A 101 -5.72 -3.54 -13.12
N MET A 102 -6.34 -4.26 -12.17
CA MET A 102 -6.65 -5.69 -12.33
C MET A 102 -7.60 -5.98 -13.50
N ASN A 103 -8.48 -5.03 -13.85
CA ASN A 103 -9.35 -5.15 -15.00
C ASN A 103 -8.63 -4.87 -16.31
N ASN A 104 -7.82 -3.82 -16.34
CA ASN A 104 -7.08 -3.43 -17.52
C ASN A 104 -6.11 -4.54 -17.94
N ILE A 105 -5.35 -5.09 -16.96
CA ILE A 105 -4.48 -6.25 -17.18
C ILE A 105 -5.25 -7.41 -17.78
N ARG A 106 -6.37 -7.83 -17.17
CA ARG A 106 -7.19 -8.94 -17.67
C ARG A 106 -7.69 -8.72 -19.10
N LYS A 107 -7.98 -7.47 -19.46
CA LYS A 107 -8.41 -7.08 -20.82
C LYS A 107 -7.24 -6.93 -21.80
N GLY A 108 -5.98 -6.96 -21.33
CA GLY A 108 -4.80 -6.75 -22.17
C GLY A 108 -4.80 -5.38 -22.85
N LEU A 109 -5.24 -4.33 -22.15
CA LEU A 109 -5.28 -2.97 -22.71
C LEU A 109 -3.87 -2.46 -22.98
N MET A 110 -3.60 -2.07 -24.22
CA MET A 110 -2.30 -1.57 -24.66
C MET A 110 -2.03 -0.12 -24.27
N THR A 111 -3.09 0.64 -23.96
CA THR A 111 -3.02 2.07 -23.60
C THR A 111 -2.52 2.31 -22.17
N HIS A 112 -2.35 1.26 -21.37
CA HIS A 112 -1.86 1.35 -20.00
C HIS A 112 -0.58 0.54 -19.85
N SER A 113 0.52 1.17 -19.46
CA SER A 113 1.86 0.56 -19.42
C SER A 113 1.92 -0.78 -18.68
N VAL A 114 1.36 -0.83 -17.45
CA VAL A 114 1.31 -2.05 -16.63
C VAL A 114 0.54 -3.16 -17.35
N SER A 115 -0.61 -2.82 -17.96
CA SER A 115 -1.45 -3.77 -18.69
C SER A 115 -0.78 -4.26 -19.97
N ALA A 116 -0.16 -3.36 -20.74
CA ALA A 116 0.60 -3.68 -21.93
C ALA A 116 1.76 -4.64 -21.61
N HIS A 117 2.52 -4.35 -20.56
CA HIS A 117 3.61 -5.22 -20.09
C HIS A 117 3.09 -6.61 -19.70
N PHE A 118 2.01 -6.69 -18.92
CA PHE A 118 1.42 -7.97 -18.53
C PHE A 118 0.87 -8.76 -19.72
N LYS A 119 0.36 -8.08 -20.75
CA LYS A 119 -0.07 -8.75 -21.98
C LYS A 119 1.08 -9.47 -22.65
N PHE A 120 2.25 -8.84 -22.74
CA PHE A 120 3.42 -9.40 -23.43
C PHE A 120 4.19 -10.44 -22.60
N HIS A 121 4.28 -10.25 -21.28
CA HIS A 121 5.18 -11.07 -20.45
C HIS A 121 4.44 -12.05 -19.53
N HIS A 122 3.14 -11.86 -19.31
CA HIS A 122 2.38 -12.53 -18.25
C HIS A 122 1.00 -13.01 -18.70
N ASN A 123 0.76 -13.15 -20.00
CA ASN A 123 -0.50 -13.61 -20.58
C ASN A 123 -1.74 -12.88 -20.01
N SER A 124 -1.59 -11.58 -19.72
CA SER A 124 -2.66 -10.75 -19.12
C SER A 124 -3.18 -11.28 -17.76
N ASP A 125 -2.36 -12.01 -16.98
CA ASP A 125 -2.75 -12.52 -15.66
C ASP A 125 -2.57 -11.46 -14.54
N PRO A 126 -3.65 -10.85 -14.01
CA PRO A 126 -3.54 -9.87 -12.94
C PRO A 126 -3.15 -10.46 -11.59
N SER A 127 -3.21 -11.80 -11.41
CA SER A 127 -2.91 -12.43 -10.13
C SER A 127 -1.44 -12.28 -9.71
N LEU A 128 -0.56 -12.03 -10.68
CA LEU A 128 0.87 -11.82 -10.48
C LEU A 128 1.22 -10.40 -10.01
N LEU A 129 0.30 -9.42 -10.15
CA LEU A 129 0.56 -8.04 -9.76
C LEU A 129 0.49 -7.89 -8.24
N LYS A 130 1.57 -7.39 -7.62
CA LYS A 130 1.56 -6.97 -6.22
C LYS A 130 1.31 -5.46 -6.13
N PHE A 131 0.70 -5.01 -5.02
CA PHE A 131 0.48 -3.59 -4.77
C PHE A 131 0.56 -3.25 -3.29
N ILE A 132 0.99 -2.02 -3.01
CA ILE A 132 1.01 -1.41 -1.67
C ILE A 132 0.71 0.09 -1.78
N GLY A 133 0.04 0.65 -0.77
CA GLY A 133 -0.02 2.11 -0.60
C GLY A 133 1.24 2.60 0.11
N ILE A 134 1.87 3.67 -0.37
CA ILE A 134 3.17 4.12 0.17
C ILE A 134 3.15 5.51 0.82
N VAL A 135 2.25 6.40 0.38
CA VAL A 135 2.08 7.74 0.97
C VAL A 135 0.60 8.11 1.00
N LEU A 136 0.16 8.73 2.10
CA LEU A 136 -1.17 9.32 2.24
C LEU A 136 -1.06 10.84 2.30
N LYS A 137 -1.68 11.55 1.35
CA LYS A 137 -1.79 13.02 1.42
C LYS A 137 -3.09 13.40 2.12
N LYS A 138 -2.95 14.08 3.26
CA LYS A 138 -4.07 14.63 4.02
C LYS A 138 -4.51 15.95 3.38
N THR A 139 -5.81 16.15 3.25
CA THR A 139 -6.39 17.45 2.89
C THR A 139 -6.10 18.43 4.01
N HIS A 140 -5.52 19.58 3.67
CA HIS A 140 -5.28 20.64 4.65
C HIS A 140 -6.61 21.32 5.02
N TRP A 141 -6.80 21.66 6.29
CA TRP A 141 -8.06 22.22 6.79
C TRP A 141 -8.36 23.62 6.23
N ARG A 142 -7.32 24.39 5.85
CA ARG A 142 -7.48 25.71 5.18
C ARG A 142 -7.78 25.61 3.68
N GLY A 143 -8.05 24.40 3.18
CA GLY A 143 -8.02 24.15 1.75
C GLY A 143 -6.60 24.11 1.18
N GLY A 144 -6.52 23.72 -0.08
CA GLY A 144 -5.28 23.54 -0.83
C GLY A 144 -5.53 22.64 -2.03
N ASP A 145 -4.72 22.78 -3.07
CA ASP A 145 -4.81 21.92 -4.24
C ASP A 145 -4.21 20.54 -3.94
N ILE A 146 -5.05 19.69 -3.33
CA ILE A 146 -4.70 18.31 -3.00
C ILE A 146 -4.37 17.50 -4.26
N VAL A 147 -4.99 17.83 -5.39
CA VAL A 147 -4.73 17.15 -6.66
C VAL A 147 -3.29 17.42 -7.08
N ASN A 148 -2.88 18.68 -7.10
CA ASN A 148 -1.52 19.07 -7.43
C ASN A 148 -0.51 18.57 -6.39
N ALA A 149 -0.83 18.62 -5.09
CA ALA A 149 0.05 18.08 -4.04
C ALA A 149 0.33 16.57 -4.21
N ILE A 150 -0.68 15.79 -4.60
CA ILE A 150 -0.50 14.35 -4.89
C ILE A 150 0.26 14.15 -6.20
N SER A 151 -0.03 14.94 -7.25
CA SER A 151 0.71 14.88 -8.52
C SER A 151 2.21 15.15 -8.33
N ARG A 152 2.56 16.17 -7.54
CA ARG A 152 3.96 16.47 -7.20
C ARG A 152 4.63 15.31 -6.48
N GLU A 153 3.95 14.73 -5.50
CA GLU A 153 4.48 13.59 -4.75
C GLU A 153 4.68 12.35 -5.64
N GLU A 154 3.71 12.03 -6.50
CA GLU A 154 3.81 10.95 -7.50
C GLU A 154 5.05 11.13 -8.38
N THR A 155 5.21 12.32 -8.97
CA THR A 155 6.36 12.68 -9.81
C THR A 155 7.68 12.52 -9.07
N GLN A 156 7.76 13.02 -7.83
CA GLN A 156 8.96 12.89 -7.01
C GLN A 156 9.31 11.42 -6.75
N TRP A 157 8.33 10.55 -6.49
CA TRP A 157 8.60 9.11 -6.29
C TRP A 157 9.03 8.41 -7.58
N ILE A 158 8.41 8.71 -8.73
CA ILE A 158 8.84 8.15 -10.02
C ILE A 158 10.31 8.50 -10.28
N HIS A 159 10.68 9.77 -10.10
CA HIS A 159 12.05 10.24 -10.28
C HIS A 159 13.01 9.61 -9.25
N LYS A 160 12.65 9.63 -7.97
CA LYS A 160 13.48 9.12 -6.87
C LYS A 160 13.78 7.63 -7.00
N LEU A 161 12.81 6.82 -7.46
CA LEU A 161 12.99 5.39 -7.62
C LEU A 161 13.66 5.00 -8.95
N LYS A 162 13.80 5.93 -9.90
CA LYS A 162 14.36 5.70 -11.26
C LYS A 162 13.61 4.61 -12.03
N ILE A 163 12.28 4.66 -12.00
CA ILE A 163 11.38 3.61 -12.53
C ILE A 163 10.67 4.01 -13.83
N LEU A 164 11.26 4.94 -14.58
CA LEU A 164 10.84 5.15 -15.97
C LEU A 164 11.24 3.97 -16.84
N THR A 165 10.50 3.76 -17.92
CA THR A 165 10.83 2.76 -18.94
C THR A 165 12.20 3.08 -19.54
N PRO A 166 13.11 2.10 -19.69
CA PRO A 166 12.90 0.65 -19.55
C PRO A 166 13.16 0.06 -18.15
N GLN A 167 13.64 0.83 -17.18
CA GLN A 167 13.96 0.31 -15.83
C GLN A 167 12.72 0.09 -14.96
N GLY A 168 11.59 0.70 -15.28
CA GLY A 168 10.31 0.45 -14.64
C GLY A 168 9.14 0.56 -15.60
N LEU A 169 7.93 0.68 -15.04
CA LEU A 169 6.68 0.63 -15.79
C LEU A 169 6.04 2.01 -15.99
N ASN A 170 6.60 3.09 -15.42
CA ASN A 170 6.17 4.44 -15.75
C ASN A 170 6.73 4.81 -17.14
N ILE A 171 5.89 5.37 -18.03
CA ILE A 171 6.33 5.76 -19.38
C ILE A 171 6.93 7.17 -19.35
N ASP A 172 6.26 8.08 -18.65
CA ASP A 172 6.60 9.48 -18.54
C ASP A 172 6.35 10.00 -17.11
N ILE A 173 6.71 11.27 -16.90
CA ILE A 173 6.49 12.03 -15.67
C ILE A 173 5.71 13.29 -16.04
N ASP A 174 4.65 13.59 -15.29
CA ASP A 174 3.93 14.86 -15.45
C ASP A 174 4.59 15.97 -14.60
N LEU A 175 5.31 16.86 -15.27
CA LEU A 175 5.96 18.01 -14.65
C LEU A 175 5.07 19.25 -14.56
N LYS A 176 3.84 19.23 -15.10
CA LYS A 176 2.91 20.37 -15.04
C LYS A 176 2.59 20.75 -13.61
N CYS A 177 2.62 19.79 -12.69
CA CYS A 177 2.42 20.03 -11.27
C CYS A 177 3.49 20.93 -10.61
N PHE A 178 4.59 21.28 -11.30
CA PHE A 178 5.60 22.22 -10.83
C PHE A 178 5.56 23.59 -11.52
N LEU A 179 4.74 23.72 -12.56
CA LEU A 179 4.52 25.00 -13.21
C LEU A 179 3.42 25.72 -12.42
N ASN A 180 3.73 26.92 -11.94
CA ASN A 180 2.71 27.81 -11.41
C ASN A 180 2.02 28.48 -12.61
N ASP A 181 0.69 28.50 -12.62
CA ASP A 181 -0.09 29.43 -13.45
C ASP A 181 0.00 30.85 -12.86
#